data_AF-A0A6P0H3I2-F1
#
_entry.id   AF-A0A6P0H3I2-F1
#
_cell.length_a   1.000
_cell.length_b   1.000
_cell.length_c   1.000
_cell.angle_alpha   90.00
_cell.angle_beta   90.00
_cell.angle_gamma   90.00
#
_symmetry.space_group_name_H-M   'P 1'
#
loop_
_entity.id
_entity.type
_entity.pdbx_description
1 polymer ?
#
loop_
_entity_poly.entity_id
_entity_poly.type
_entity_poly.pdbx_seq_one_letter_code
_entity_poly.pdbx_strand_id
1 'polypeptide(L)'
;MRAPATLLKAGLTATAALVLLTACGGSEDEATDAAAASAPTSSSAASSSPAATGSSATASGGSDDPAVQAFCDQAGQALTQVSQSLASPDAAQVAPALEKAVTDLEAVQVPAEISGDWDAAKELFAGLRDAVSGVDLNTQEGQAAVQAEATRLQAETGEAQARLDAWTKENCAA
;
A
#
# COMPACT_ATOMS: atom_id res chain seq x y z
N MET A 1 18.89 -35.95 -43.88
CA MET A 1 17.53 -35.80 -44.43
C MET A 1 17.03 -34.41 -44.05
N ARG A 2 16.45 -33.68 -45.00
CA ARG A 2 15.94 -32.31 -44.88
C ARG A 2 14.68 -32.25 -44.00
N ALA A 3 14.60 -31.19 -43.17
CA ALA A 3 13.48 -30.33 -42.69
C ALA A 3 12.01 -30.86 -42.69
N PRO A 4 11.04 -30.30 -41.89
CA PRO A 4 10.87 -28.85 -41.66
C PRO A 4 10.40 -28.39 -40.26
N ALA A 5 10.60 -27.09 -40.04
CA ALA A 5 9.96 -26.28 -39.01
C ALA A 5 8.50 -25.98 -39.38
N THR A 6 7.61 -25.98 -38.39
CA THR A 6 6.25 -25.45 -38.51
C THR A 6 6.00 -24.47 -37.36
N LEU A 7 5.94 -23.19 -37.73
CA LEU A 7 5.37 -22.08 -36.96
C LEU A 7 3.89 -22.33 -36.67
N LEU A 8 3.45 -22.15 -35.42
CA LEU A 8 2.06 -21.77 -35.11
C LEU A 8 2.03 -20.78 -33.94
N LYS A 9 1.65 -19.55 -34.28
CA LYS A 9 1.22 -18.47 -33.40
C LYS A 9 -0.19 -18.76 -32.88
N ALA A 10 -0.39 -18.72 -31.57
CA ALA A 10 -1.65 -18.42 -30.87
C ALA A 10 -1.25 -18.02 -29.43
N GLY A 11 -1.50 -16.83 -28.89
CA GLY A 11 -2.71 -16.03 -29.00
C GLY A 11 -3.67 -16.43 -27.87
N LEU A 12 -3.35 -16.09 -26.62
CA LEU A 12 -4.20 -16.37 -25.46
C LEU A 12 -4.31 -15.12 -24.57
N THR A 13 -5.23 -14.25 -24.98
CA THR A 13 -5.87 -13.22 -24.17
C THR A 13 -6.83 -13.90 -23.19
N ALA A 14 -6.61 -13.78 -21.88
CA ALA A 14 -7.54 -14.24 -20.86
C ALA A 14 -8.26 -13.04 -20.23
N THR A 15 -9.35 -12.61 -20.87
CA THR A 15 -10.30 -11.66 -20.29
C THR A 15 -11.28 -12.42 -19.40
N ALA A 16 -11.13 -12.28 -18.08
CA ALA A 16 -12.12 -12.72 -17.11
C ALA A 16 -13.18 -11.63 -16.93
N ALA A 17 -14.30 -11.73 -17.66
CA ALA A 17 -15.48 -10.93 -17.41
C ALA A 17 -16.32 -11.61 -16.32
N LEU A 18 -16.37 -10.99 -15.14
CA LEU A 18 -17.17 -11.43 -14.00
C LEU A 18 -18.66 -11.27 -14.30
N VAL A 19 -19.39 -12.30 -13.88
CA VAL A 19 -20.81 -12.51 -14.06
C VAL A 19 -21.63 -11.53 -13.22
N LEU A 20 -22.66 -10.97 -13.87
CA LEU A 20 -23.81 -10.25 -13.30
C LEU A 20 -24.56 -11.11 -12.26
N LEU A 21 -24.84 -10.60 -11.06
CA LEU A 21 -26.14 -10.67 -10.34
C LEU A 21 -26.01 -10.22 -8.86
N THR A 22 -26.20 -8.93 -8.59
CA THR A 22 -26.96 -8.51 -7.39
C THR A 22 -27.94 -7.45 -7.81
N ALA A 23 -29.08 -7.95 -8.28
CA ALA A 23 -30.34 -7.24 -8.22
C ALA A 23 -30.67 -6.98 -6.73
N CYS A 24 -30.69 -5.72 -6.35
CA CYS A 24 -31.51 -5.22 -5.25
C CYS A 24 -32.07 -3.88 -5.72
N GLY A 25 -33.21 -3.97 -6.41
CA GLY A 25 -34.06 -2.84 -6.71
C GLY A 25 -34.99 -2.57 -5.52
N GLY A 26 -35.35 -1.31 -5.32
CA GLY A 26 -36.32 -0.91 -4.30
C GLY A 26 -36.53 0.60 -4.15
N SER A 27 -37.07 1.19 -5.24
CA SER A 27 -38.06 2.29 -5.37
C SER A 27 -38.04 3.59 -4.54
N GLU A 28 -38.29 4.66 -5.29
CA GLU A 28 -38.49 6.07 -4.94
C GLU A 28 -39.82 6.41 -4.23
N ASP A 29 -39.85 7.55 -3.53
CA ASP A 29 -41.05 8.39 -3.36
C ASP A 29 -40.66 9.89 -3.45
N GLU A 30 -41.44 10.65 -4.22
CA GLU A 30 -41.26 12.05 -4.61
C GLU A 30 -41.96 13.06 -3.67
N ALA A 31 -41.50 14.31 -3.79
CA ALA A 31 -42.20 15.59 -3.64
C ALA A 31 -42.43 16.19 -2.23
N THR A 32 -41.68 17.25 -1.92
CA THR A 32 -42.26 18.51 -1.42
C THR A 32 -41.50 19.70 -2.01
N ASP A 33 -42.27 20.49 -2.76
CA ASP A 33 -41.98 21.79 -3.33
C ASP A 33 -41.79 22.85 -2.23
N ALA A 34 -40.75 23.67 -2.34
CA ALA A 34 -40.78 25.05 -1.87
C ALA A 34 -39.65 25.85 -2.51
N ALA A 35 -40.02 26.64 -3.51
CA ALA A 35 -39.21 27.66 -4.16
C ALA A 35 -38.64 28.71 -3.19
N ALA A 36 -37.40 29.13 -3.45
CA ALA A 36 -36.99 30.53 -3.29
C ALA A 36 -35.88 30.85 -4.29
N ALA A 37 -36.25 31.61 -5.32
CA ALA A 37 -35.37 32.17 -6.32
C ALA A 37 -34.46 33.25 -5.72
N SER A 38 -33.19 33.29 -6.16
CA SER A 38 -32.42 34.51 -6.34
C SER A 38 -31.27 34.26 -7.32
N ALA A 39 -31.32 34.96 -8.45
CA ALA A 39 -30.24 35.19 -9.40
C ALA A 39 -30.17 36.71 -9.63
N PRO A 40 -29.21 37.28 -10.39
CA PRO A 40 -27.88 36.82 -10.79
C PRO A 40 -26.78 37.88 -10.46
N THR A 41 -25.50 37.56 -10.64
CA THR A 41 -24.55 38.56 -11.14
C THR A 41 -23.44 37.90 -11.95
N SER A 42 -23.35 38.32 -13.20
CA SER A 42 -22.31 37.97 -14.16
C SER A 42 -21.07 38.82 -13.91
N SER A 43 -19.89 38.25 -14.17
CA SER A 43 -18.80 38.97 -14.86
C SER A 43 -17.84 37.99 -15.50
N SER A 44 -17.83 38.03 -16.83
CA SER A 44 -16.91 37.36 -17.74
C SER A 44 -15.53 38.02 -17.71
N ALA A 45 -14.47 37.23 -17.88
CA ALA A 45 -13.33 37.62 -18.70
C ALA A 45 -12.59 36.38 -19.19
N ALA A 46 -12.34 36.37 -20.49
CA ALA A 46 -11.85 35.27 -21.29
C ALA A 46 -10.31 35.28 -21.43
N SER A 47 -9.84 34.18 -22.02
CA SER A 47 -8.58 34.02 -22.77
C SER A 47 -7.34 33.77 -21.90
N SER A 48 -6.47 32.80 -22.18
CA SER A 48 -6.13 32.20 -23.47
C SER A 48 -5.59 30.78 -23.30
N SER A 49 -5.86 29.91 -24.28
CA SER A 49 -5.04 28.72 -24.54
C SER A 49 -3.63 29.10 -25.02
N PRO A 50 -2.63 28.26 -24.76
CA PRO A 50 -2.02 27.46 -25.83
C PRO A 50 -2.17 25.96 -25.50
N ALA A 51 -2.67 25.18 -26.44
CA ALA A 51 -1.86 24.42 -27.41
C ALA A 51 -1.07 23.28 -26.74
N ALA A 52 -1.52 22.07 -27.05
CA ALA A 52 -0.91 20.81 -26.68
C ALA A 52 0.56 20.73 -27.10
N THR A 53 1.43 20.43 -26.15
CA THR A 53 2.57 19.54 -26.39
C THR A 53 2.22 18.20 -25.78
N GLY A 54 1.90 17.25 -26.65
CA GLY A 54 1.83 15.85 -26.26
C GLY A 54 3.15 15.45 -25.62
N SER A 55 3.10 15.13 -24.34
CA SER A 55 3.95 14.09 -23.80
C SER A 55 3.05 12.91 -23.57
N SER A 56 3.03 11.99 -24.53
CA SER A 56 2.89 10.59 -24.19
C SER A 56 4.10 10.24 -23.32
N ALA A 57 4.06 10.66 -22.06
CA ALA A 57 4.93 10.09 -21.05
C ALA A 57 4.44 8.65 -20.92
N THR A 58 5.23 7.74 -21.47
CA THR A 58 5.28 6.37 -20.98
C THR A 58 5.16 6.43 -19.46
N ALA A 59 4.04 5.96 -18.92
CA ALA A 59 3.84 5.83 -17.49
C ALA A 59 4.94 4.90 -16.95
N SER A 60 6.05 5.49 -16.57
CA SER A 60 7.06 4.90 -15.72
C SER A 60 6.79 5.57 -14.38
N GLY A 61 5.96 4.95 -13.55
CA GLY A 61 5.68 5.45 -12.21
C GLY A 61 6.98 5.59 -11.42
N GLY A 62 7.05 6.61 -10.58
CA GLY A 62 8.27 6.99 -9.87
C GLY A 62 8.36 8.51 -9.72
N SER A 63 8.59 8.98 -8.50
CA SER A 63 8.77 10.41 -8.22
C SER A 63 10.19 10.86 -8.59
N ASP A 64 10.31 12.04 -9.19
CA ASP A 64 11.60 12.73 -9.43
C ASP A 64 12.13 13.44 -8.17
N ASP A 65 11.37 13.42 -7.06
CA ASP A 65 11.80 14.03 -5.80
C ASP A 65 12.92 13.19 -5.14
N PRO A 66 14.10 13.78 -4.85
CA PRO A 66 15.23 13.05 -4.29
C PRO A 66 14.97 12.51 -2.88
N ALA A 67 14.10 13.13 -2.08
CA ALA A 67 13.72 12.63 -0.76
C ALA A 67 12.82 11.39 -0.87
N VAL A 68 11.92 11.37 -1.86
CA VAL A 68 11.08 10.20 -2.16
C VAL A 68 11.94 9.03 -2.63
N GLN A 69 12.90 9.27 -3.54
CA GLN A 69 13.82 8.24 -4.01
C GLN A 69 14.67 7.66 -2.86
N ALA A 70 15.22 8.53 -2.01
CA ALA A 70 15.98 8.10 -0.84
C ALA A 70 15.13 7.27 0.13
N PHE A 71 13.88 7.66 0.36
CA PHE A 71 12.94 6.87 1.16
C PHE A 71 12.70 5.48 0.53
N CYS A 72 12.42 5.40 -0.76
CA CYS A 72 12.16 4.13 -1.45
C CYS A 72 13.33 3.15 -1.32
N ASP A 73 14.56 3.64 -1.49
CA ASP A 73 15.78 2.84 -1.33
C ASP A 73 15.99 2.40 0.13
N GLN A 74 15.81 3.31 1.08
CA GLN A 74 16.01 3.03 2.51
C GLN A 74 14.94 2.08 3.05
N ALA A 75 13.67 2.35 2.76
CA ALA A 75 12.55 1.53 3.19
C ALA A 75 12.62 0.13 2.58
N GLY A 76 12.93 0.02 1.29
CA GLY A 76 13.09 -1.28 0.62
C GLY A 76 14.22 -2.12 1.24
N GLN A 77 15.36 -1.49 1.56
CA GLN A 77 16.47 -2.16 2.25
C GLN A 77 16.11 -2.56 3.68
N ALA A 78 15.51 -1.66 4.45
CA ALA A 78 15.08 -1.93 5.82
C ALA A 78 14.09 -3.10 5.85
N LEU A 79 13.01 -3.06 5.06
CA LEU A 79 12.00 -4.11 5.01
C LEU A 79 12.57 -5.46 4.54
N THR A 80 13.54 -5.45 3.62
CA THR A 80 14.25 -6.65 3.19
C THR A 80 15.08 -7.25 4.33
N GLN A 81 15.81 -6.42 5.08
CA GLN A 81 16.59 -6.88 6.24
C GLN A 81 15.69 -7.41 7.37
N VAL A 82 14.56 -6.73 7.63
CA VAL A 82 13.55 -7.19 8.59
C VAL A 82 13.00 -8.55 8.19
N SER A 83 12.58 -8.71 6.93
CA SER A 83 12.05 -9.97 6.41
C SER A 83 13.05 -11.11 6.54
N GLN A 84 14.33 -10.87 6.25
CA GLN A 84 15.40 -11.86 6.41
C GLN A 84 15.64 -12.21 7.88
N SER A 85 15.59 -11.22 8.77
CA SER A 85 15.81 -11.42 10.22
C SER A 85 14.68 -12.24 10.84
N LEU A 86 13.43 -11.99 10.43
CA LEU A 86 12.24 -12.70 10.91
C LEU A 86 12.04 -14.09 10.29
N ALA A 87 12.72 -14.41 9.18
CA ALA A 87 12.66 -15.72 8.56
C ALA A 87 13.45 -16.81 9.33
N SER A 88 14.12 -16.44 10.43
CA SER A 88 14.84 -17.39 11.28
C SER A 88 13.88 -18.44 11.88
N PRO A 89 14.22 -19.74 11.81
CA PRO A 89 13.42 -20.78 12.46
C PRO A 89 13.64 -20.86 13.98
N ASP A 90 14.61 -20.11 14.52
CA ASP A 90 14.95 -20.12 15.94
C ASP A 90 14.12 -19.07 16.70
N ALA A 91 13.24 -19.55 17.58
CA ALA A 91 12.40 -18.72 18.43
C ALA A 91 13.21 -17.78 19.34
N ALA A 92 14.42 -18.18 19.75
CA ALA A 92 15.30 -17.33 20.55
C ALA A 92 15.83 -16.11 19.77
N GLN A 93 15.80 -16.14 18.43
CA GLN A 93 16.23 -15.04 17.57
C GLN A 93 15.11 -14.05 17.25
N VAL A 94 13.85 -14.36 17.56
CA VAL A 94 12.71 -13.52 17.18
C VAL A 94 12.73 -12.16 17.90
N ALA A 95 12.96 -12.15 19.21
CA ALA A 95 13.05 -10.92 19.99
C ALA A 95 14.18 -9.98 19.51
N PRO A 96 15.45 -10.43 19.38
CA PRO A 96 16.51 -9.56 18.87
C PRO A 96 16.29 -9.17 17.40
N ALA A 97 15.66 -10.02 16.57
CA ALA A 97 15.31 -9.67 15.20
C ALA A 97 14.27 -8.53 15.15
N LEU A 98 13.25 -8.57 16.01
CA LEU A 98 12.24 -7.51 16.11
C LEU A 98 12.83 -6.19 16.65
N GLU A 99 13.74 -6.26 17.62
CA GLU A 99 14.45 -5.08 18.12
C GLU A 99 15.30 -4.41 17.03
N LYS A 100 16.03 -5.23 16.27
CA LYS A 100 16.76 -4.75 15.09
C LYS A 100 15.80 -4.18 14.04
N ALA A 101 14.65 -4.80 13.81
CA ALA A 101 13.67 -4.32 12.84
C ALA A 101 13.13 -2.94 13.19
N VAL A 102 12.76 -2.72 14.45
CA VAL A 102 12.32 -1.39 14.92
C VAL A 102 13.43 -0.36 14.70
N THR A 103 14.67 -0.69 15.06
CA THR A 103 15.83 0.20 14.87
C THR A 103 16.06 0.55 13.39
N ASP A 104 15.99 -0.45 12.51
CA ASP A 104 16.18 -0.25 11.07
C ASP A 104 15.08 0.64 10.47
N LEU A 105 13.83 0.48 10.93
CA LEU A 105 12.69 1.30 10.48
C LEU A 105 12.72 2.73 11.03
N GLU A 106 13.26 2.94 12.24
CA GLU A 106 13.46 4.26 12.84
C GLU A 106 14.56 5.07 12.12
N ALA A 107 15.52 4.39 11.49
CA ALA A 107 16.60 5.03 10.74
C ALA A 107 16.17 5.56 9.36
N VAL A 108 15.00 5.14 8.86
CA VAL A 108 14.47 5.58 7.55
C VAL A 108 13.98 7.02 7.64
N GLN A 109 14.41 7.85 6.68
CA GLN A 109 13.89 9.21 6.55
C GLN A 109 12.61 9.18 5.71
N VAL A 110 11.51 9.62 6.32
CA VAL A 110 10.16 9.47 5.76
C VAL A 110 9.63 10.80 5.23
N PRO A 111 9.06 10.84 4.02
CA PRO A 111 8.35 12.01 3.50
C PRO A 111 7.18 12.38 4.40
N ALA A 112 6.96 13.68 4.60
CA ALA A 112 5.92 14.17 5.50
C ALA A 112 4.52 13.62 5.14
N GLU A 113 4.26 13.40 3.85
CA GLU A 113 2.98 12.92 3.32
C GLU A 113 2.58 11.53 3.83
N ILE A 114 3.55 10.65 4.12
CA ILE A 114 3.31 9.29 4.60
C ILE A 114 3.83 9.02 6.00
N SER A 115 4.35 10.05 6.68
CA SER A 115 4.94 9.92 8.02
C SER A 115 4.03 9.21 9.02
N GLY A 116 2.73 9.56 9.05
CA GLY A 116 1.76 8.89 9.92
C GLY A 116 1.53 7.41 9.57
N ASP A 117 1.56 7.06 8.29
CA ASP A 117 1.39 5.66 7.87
C ASP A 117 2.65 4.82 8.15
N TRP A 118 3.84 5.44 8.06
CA TRP A 118 5.09 4.81 8.48
C TRP A 118 5.19 4.64 9.99
N ASP A 119 4.72 5.63 10.76
CA ASP A 119 4.66 5.53 12.22
C ASP A 119 3.79 4.35 12.66
N ALA A 120 2.63 4.14 12.01
CA ALA A 120 1.80 2.96 12.25
C ALA A 120 2.54 1.64 11.96
N ALA A 121 3.38 1.60 10.91
CA ALA A 121 4.20 0.43 10.62
C ALA A 121 5.22 0.19 11.75
N LYS A 122 5.94 1.23 12.21
CA LYS A 122 6.87 1.13 13.35
C LYS A 122 6.17 0.67 14.63
N GLU A 123 4.98 1.20 14.91
CA GLU A 123 4.16 0.82 16.07
C GLU A 123 3.77 -0.66 16.03
N LEU A 124 3.44 -1.20 14.85
CA LEU A 124 3.19 -2.63 14.70
C LEU A 124 4.42 -3.48 15.07
N PHE A 125 5.61 -3.10 14.59
CA PHE A 125 6.84 -3.84 14.93
C PHE A 125 7.22 -3.68 16.40
N ALA A 126 7.04 -2.49 16.98
CA ALA A 126 7.26 -2.25 18.40
C ALA A 126 6.27 -3.05 19.27
N GLY A 127 4.99 -3.08 18.91
CA GLY A 127 3.98 -3.88 19.60
C GLY A 127 4.27 -5.38 19.53
N LEU A 128 4.71 -5.88 18.37
CA LEU A 128 5.16 -7.26 18.24
C LEU A 128 6.38 -7.57 19.09
N ARG A 129 7.38 -6.69 19.11
CA ARG A 129 8.56 -6.81 19.99
C ARG A 129 8.13 -6.90 21.46
N ASP A 130 7.22 -6.04 21.88
CA ASP A 130 6.74 -6.00 23.25
C ASP A 130 5.96 -7.29 23.58
N ALA A 131 5.17 -7.80 22.64
CA ALA A 131 4.46 -9.07 22.76
C ALA A 131 5.41 -10.26 22.97
N VAL A 132 6.50 -10.35 22.22
CA VAL A 132 7.49 -11.44 22.37
C VAL A 132 8.36 -11.30 23.61
N SER A 133 8.58 -10.07 24.11
CA SER A 133 9.45 -9.83 25.27
C SER A 133 8.90 -10.41 26.59
N GLY A 134 7.58 -10.62 26.66
CA GLY A 134 6.88 -11.07 27.86
C GLY A 134 6.49 -12.55 27.87
N VAL A 135 6.82 -13.33 26.83
CA VAL A 135 6.30 -14.70 26.66
C VAL A 135 7.39 -15.70 26.25
N ASP A 136 7.17 -16.98 26.58
CA ASP A 136 8.03 -18.07 26.09
C ASP A 136 7.49 -18.63 24.75
N LEU A 137 8.17 -18.28 23.66
CA LEU A 137 7.85 -18.72 22.30
C LEU A 137 8.08 -20.21 22.06
N ASN A 138 8.73 -20.93 22.98
CA ASN A 138 8.85 -22.39 22.92
C ASN A 138 7.59 -23.11 23.43
N THR A 139 6.60 -22.37 23.94
CA THR A 139 5.32 -22.90 24.41
C THR A 139 4.19 -22.57 23.45
N GLN A 140 3.16 -23.42 23.40
CA GLN A 140 1.93 -23.13 22.64
C GLN A 140 1.24 -21.86 23.12
N GLU A 141 1.24 -21.61 24.44
CA GLU A 141 0.59 -20.45 25.03
C GLU A 141 1.27 -19.14 24.63
N GLY A 142 2.61 -19.10 24.65
CA GLY A 142 3.37 -17.94 24.17
C GLY A 142 3.18 -17.68 22.67
N GLN A 143 3.17 -18.72 21.84
CA GLN A 143 2.89 -18.58 20.41
C GLN A 143 1.47 -18.05 20.14
N ALA A 144 0.47 -18.54 20.87
CA ALA A 144 -0.91 -18.08 20.73
C ALA A 144 -1.08 -16.62 21.18
N ALA A 145 -0.39 -16.20 22.25
CA ALA A 145 -0.43 -14.82 22.72
C ALA A 145 0.13 -13.84 21.67
N VAL A 146 1.28 -14.16 21.07
CA VAL A 146 1.87 -13.33 20.01
C VAL A 146 0.99 -13.31 18.76
N GLN A 147 0.40 -14.44 18.37
CA GLN A 147 -0.50 -14.48 17.22
C GLN A 147 -1.76 -13.64 17.42
N ALA A 148 -2.34 -13.68 18.62
CA ALA A 148 -3.50 -12.85 18.97
C ALA A 148 -3.14 -11.36 18.90
N GLU A 149 -1.98 -10.98 19.45
CA GLU A 149 -1.50 -9.60 19.45
C GLU A 149 -1.15 -9.11 18.03
N ALA A 150 -0.48 -9.95 17.23
CA ALA A 150 -0.22 -9.66 15.82
C ALA A 150 -1.51 -9.40 15.03
N THR A 151 -2.55 -10.19 15.28
CA THR A 151 -3.86 -10.02 14.64
C THR A 151 -4.52 -8.71 15.06
N ARG A 152 -4.45 -8.36 16.34
CA ARG A 152 -4.97 -7.09 16.87
C ARG A 152 -4.25 -5.90 16.23
N LEU A 153 -2.92 -5.89 16.25
CA LEU A 153 -2.09 -4.83 15.67
C LEU A 153 -2.36 -4.70 14.17
N GLN A 154 -2.44 -5.82 13.44
CA GLN A 154 -2.75 -5.79 12.00
C GLN A 154 -4.13 -5.19 11.70
N ALA A 155 -5.13 -5.46 12.55
CA ALA A 155 -6.45 -4.85 12.41
C ALA A 155 -6.42 -3.33 12.66
N GLU A 156 -5.58 -2.87 13.60
CA GLU A 156 -5.42 -1.45 13.94
C GLU A 156 -4.62 -0.69 12.88
N THR A 157 -3.59 -1.30 12.29
CA THR A 157 -2.68 -0.64 11.35
C THR A 157 -2.98 -0.94 9.88
N GLY A 158 -3.93 -1.83 9.58
CA GLY A 158 -4.16 -2.33 8.22
C GLY A 158 -4.47 -1.25 7.19
N GLU A 159 -5.22 -0.21 7.58
CA GLU A 159 -5.52 0.92 6.68
C GLU A 159 -4.28 1.76 6.37
N ALA A 160 -3.43 2.00 7.38
CA ALA A 160 -2.17 2.70 7.20
C ALA A 160 -1.19 1.91 6.32
N GLN A 161 -1.12 0.59 6.50
CA GLN A 161 -0.33 -0.28 5.63
C GLN A 161 -0.82 -0.25 4.18
N ALA A 162 -2.14 -0.24 3.96
CA ALA A 162 -2.71 -0.16 2.62
C ALA A 162 -2.38 1.19 1.94
N ARG A 163 -2.43 2.30 2.67
CA ARG A 163 -2.02 3.62 2.17
C ARG A 163 -0.53 3.69 1.88
N LEU A 164 0.30 3.14 2.77
CA LEU A 164 1.75 3.07 2.59
C LEU A 164 2.11 2.27 1.33
N ASP A 165 1.48 1.12 1.11
CA ASP A 165 1.67 0.27 -0.08
C ASP A 165 1.21 0.98 -1.36
N ALA A 166 0.02 1.61 -1.34
CA ALA A 166 -0.47 2.39 -2.48
C ALA A 166 0.47 3.54 -2.84
N TRP A 167 0.90 4.31 -1.83
CA TRP A 167 1.82 5.42 -2.04
C TRP A 167 3.17 4.92 -2.57
N THR A 168 3.71 3.84 -2.02
CA THR A 168 4.99 3.27 -2.46
C THR A 168 4.89 2.80 -3.92
N LYS A 169 3.79 2.17 -4.34
CA LYS A 169 3.58 1.75 -5.75
C LYS A 169 3.50 2.93 -6.72
N GLU A 170 2.97 4.05 -6.28
CA GLU A 170 2.85 5.25 -7.11
C GLU A 170 4.17 6.02 -7.20
N ASN A 171 4.92 6.07 -6.09
CA ASN A 171 6.04 6.99 -5.91
C ASN A 171 7.42 6.33 -6.01
N CYS A 172 7.54 5.04 -5.66
CA CYS A 172 8.76 4.28 -5.84
C CYS A 172 8.76 3.64 -7.22
N ALA A 173 9.78 3.96 -8.02
CA ALA A 173 9.95 3.34 -9.33
C ALA A 173 10.00 1.81 -9.18
N ALA A 174 9.24 1.10 -10.02
CA ALA A 174 9.22 -0.36 -10.08
C ALA A 174 10.48 -0.94 -10.73
#